data_AF-A0AAE3QZL7-F1
#
_entry.id   AF-A0AAE3QZL7-F1
#
_cell.length_a   1.000
_cell.length_b   1.000
_cell.length_c   1.000
_cell.angle_alpha   90.00
_cell.angle_beta   90.00
_cell.angle_gamma   90.00
#
_symmetry.space_group_name_H-M   'P 1'
#
loop_
_entity.id
_entity.type
_entity.pdbx_description
1 polymer ?
#
loop_
_entity_poly.entity_id
_entity_poly.type
_entity_poly.pdbx_seq_one_letter_code
_entity_poly.pdbx_strand_id
1 'polypeptide(L)'
;MRWLVIVFILFFYNNLYAEDITVTFLTNKVKIPLVRKYFGTRYKVKNLKSFIEDTKLDNCDALLSNLKDTKESLHLNDYLYNQLIGEVVNVLYSGYNEDFKNAYIGYLLEKSGYKVFIAYYKQILLFVCSSEFIYNRNSFRSGKNLYFCLNAKRIKDLQINSEDCYELNGQSGKNFSFSADVTPITAEPEILNYKVRLFDGSIYHELQYNLNKTLIDAYNGYPLVELGAVSNTELSKEAYSSLISELKRLVDGKDQKTSVKILLSFVRKLGTYKFDTEVYGTERWFRPEEALYYEYKDCDDYSILFYYLVKTVLDLPVIIIQYPGHEHVNVGVELEQPIGMIYTHKEKIYTICEPTDSLDNQEFCTDTSLVKVKNKKILAEYNPKN
;
A
#
# COMPACT_ATOMS: atom_id res chain seq x y z
N MET A 1 7.29 9.93 76.05
CA MET A 1 6.95 10.76 74.86
C MET A 1 8.05 10.51 73.82
N ARG A 2 7.66 10.33 72.55
CA ARG A 2 8.48 9.96 71.36
C ARG A 2 8.76 8.47 71.16
N TRP A 3 7.81 7.82 70.47
CA TRP A 3 8.09 6.67 69.61
C TRP A 3 8.72 7.17 68.31
N LEU A 4 9.89 6.63 67.95
CA LEU A 4 10.50 6.79 66.63
C LEU A 4 9.80 5.81 65.69
N VAL A 5 8.98 6.33 64.78
CA VAL A 5 8.44 5.54 63.65
C VAL A 5 9.47 5.61 62.54
N ILE A 6 10.26 4.55 62.38
CA ILE A 6 11.11 4.33 61.21
C ILE A 6 10.18 3.82 60.10
N VAL A 7 9.84 4.70 59.16
CA VAL A 7 9.12 4.35 57.94
C VAL A 7 10.13 3.68 56.99
N PHE A 8 10.07 2.36 56.88
CA PHE A 8 10.71 1.64 55.78
C PHE A 8 9.95 1.97 54.49
N ILE A 9 10.50 2.87 53.66
CA ILE A 9 10.09 3.01 52.27
C ILE A 9 10.62 1.79 51.53
N LEU A 10 9.77 0.78 51.38
CA LEU A 10 9.99 -0.34 50.47
C LEU A 10 9.97 0.21 49.03
N PHE A 11 11.15 0.51 48.49
CA PHE A 11 11.33 0.55 47.04
C PHE A 11 11.08 -0.87 46.53
N PHE A 12 9.89 -1.10 45.97
CA PHE A 12 9.64 -2.28 45.14
C PHE A 12 10.53 -2.18 43.90
N TYR A 13 11.75 -2.68 43.99
CA TYR A 13 12.46 -3.21 42.84
C TYR A 13 11.68 -4.44 42.38
N ASN A 14 10.71 -4.24 41.49
CA ASN A 14 10.17 -5.34 40.71
C ASN A 14 11.27 -5.83 39.77
N ASN A 15 12.05 -6.80 40.25
CA ASN A 15 12.70 -7.78 39.38
C ASN A 15 11.59 -8.62 38.74
N LEU A 16 10.93 -8.05 37.72
CA LEU A 16 10.10 -8.80 36.79
C LEU A 16 11.07 -9.59 35.91
N TYR A 17 11.01 -10.92 36.00
CA TYR A 17 11.62 -11.78 34.99
C TYR A 17 11.11 -11.32 33.61
N ALA A 18 12.04 -10.90 32.75
CA ALA A 18 11.73 -10.31 31.47
C ALA A 18 11.28 -11.40 30.50
N GLU A 19 9.97 -11.54 30.29
CA GLU A 19 9.44 -12.33 29.18
C GLU A 19 9.40 -11.45 27.92
N ASP A 20 9.97 -11.94 26.82
CA ASP A 20 9.90 -11.30 25.51
C ASP A 20 8.44 -11.07 25.12
N ILE A 21 8.14 -9.88 24.59
CA ILE A 21 6.80 -9.56 24.10
C ILE A 21 6.66 -10.15 22.70
N THR A 22 5.57 -10.87 22.44
CA THR A 22 5.28 -11.40 21.10
C THR A 22 4.15 -10.60 20.46
N VAL A 23 4.42 -10.01 19.30
CA VAL A 23 3.44 -9.33 18.44
C VAL A 23 3.15 -10.23 17.24
N THR A 24 1.89 -10.30 16.82
CA THR A 24 1.53 -11.01 15.58
C THR A 24 1.40 -10.00 14.45
N PHE A 25 2.19 -10.12 13.40
CA PHE A 25 2.14 -9.24 12.24
C PHE A 25 2.20 -10.06 10.96
N LEU A 26 1.22 -9.89 10.07
CA LEU A 26 1.06 -10.72 8.86
C LEU A 26 1.09 -12.22 9.16
N THR A 27 0.45 -12.64 10.26
CA THR A 27 0.47 -14.02 10.82
C THR A 27 1.82 -14.50 11.36
N ASN A 28 2.91 -13.76 11.17
CA ASN A 28 4.21 -14.05 11.77
C ASN A 28 4.23 -13.67 13.25
N LYS A 29 4.91 -14.47 14.08
CA LYS A 29 5.20 -14.14 15.48
C LYS A 29 6.51 -13.36 15.56
N VAL A 30 6.41 -12.08 15.82
CA VAL A 30 7.55 -11.17 15.99
C VAL A 30 7.86 -11.06 17.47
N LYS A 31 9.02 -11.56 17.89
CA LYS A 31 9.52 -11.43 19.26
C LYS A 31 10.21 -10.10 19.43
N ILE A 32 9.72 -9.28 20.34
CA ILE A 32 10.23 -7.95 20.63
C ILE A 32 10.97 -7.99 21.97
N PRO A 33 12.26 -7.62 22.01
CA PRO A 33 13.00 -7.55 23.26
C PRO A 33 12.33 -6.51 24.17
N LEU A 34 12.26 -6.83 25.47
CA LEU A 34 11.66 -5.91 26.44
C LEU A 34 12.47 -4.61 26.48
N VAL A 35 11.86 -3.51 26.03
CA VAL A 35 12.39 -2.17 26.27
C VAL A 35 11.98 -1.75 27.68
N ARG A 36 12.89 -1.10 28.40
CA ARG A 36 12.54 -0.48 29.69
C ARG A 36 11.39 0.50 29.43
N LYS A 37 10.20 0.21 29.93
CA LYS A 37 9.03 1.08 29.74
C LYS A 37 9.34 2.46 30.32
N TYR A 38 9.13 3.51 29.52
CA TYR A 38 9.17 4.88 30.02
C TYR A 38 8.07 5.09 31.08
N PHE A 39 8.44 5.19 32.36
CA PHE A 39 7.48 5.43 33.45
C PHE A 39 7.22 6.94 33.62
N GLY A 40 6.78 7.61 32.55
CA GLY A 40 6.34 9.00 32.59
C GLY A 40 4.82 9.10 32.68
N THR A 41 4.31 9.45 33.85
CA THR A 41 2.88 9.70 34.09
C THR A 41 2.30 10.75 33.14
N ARG A 42 1.17 10.44 32.49
CA ARG A 42 0.23 11.36 31.79
C ARG A 42 0.86 12.63 31.23
N TYR A 43 1.68 12.50 30.18
CA TYR A 43 2.21 13.65 29.47
C TYR A 43 1.13 14.25 28.56
N LYS A 44 0.86 15.56 28.68
CA LYS A 44 0.26 16.34 27.60
C LYS A 44 1.42 16.73 26.70
N VAL A 45 1.48 16.21 25.47
CA VAL A 45 2.55 16.50 24.49
C VAL A 45 2.40 17.93 23.96
N LYS A 46 2.53 18.93 24.84
CA LYS A 46 2.60 20.35 24.47
C LYS A 46 4.01 20.78 24.10
N ASN A 47 5.02 19.97 24.47
CA ASN A 47 6.41 20.23 24.15
C ASN A 47 7.02 18.94 23.59
N LEU A 48 6.94 18.78 22.25
CA LEU A 48 7.49 17.61 21.56
C LEU A 48 9.00 17.53 21.71
N LYS A 49 9.71 18.67 21.80
CA LYS A 49 11.15 18.68 22.02
C LYS A 49 11.52 18.03 23.35
N SER A 50 10.83 18.36 24.44
CA SER A 50 11.01 17.68 25.73
C SER A 50 10.69 16.20 25.62
N PHE A 51 9.61 15.82 24.92
CA PHE A 51 9.28 14.41 24.69
C PHE A 51 10.41 13.65 23.98
N ILE A 52 10.96 14.23 22.91
CA ILE A 52 12.06 13.62 22.14
C ILE A 52 13.34 13.54 22.98
N GLU A 53 13.63 14.58 23.78
CA GLU A 53 14.79 14.61 24.68
C GLU A 53 14.64 13.58 25.82
N ASP A 54 13.44 13.42 26.37
CA ASP A 54 13.13 12.44 27.41
C ASP A 54 13.13 11.00 26.85
N THR A 55 12.62 10.78 25.63
CA THR A 55 12.61 9.45 24.98
C THR A 55 13.97 9.02 24.44
N LYS A 56 14.91 9.96 24.21
CA LYS A 56 16.33 9.62 23.95
C LYS A 56 17.01 8.90 25.12
N LEU A 57 16.40 8.93 26.32
CA LEU A 57 16.88 8.17 27.49
C LEU A 57 16.42 6.70 27.46
N ASP A 58 15.46 6.34 26.60
CA ASP A 58 15.10 4.94 26.36
C ASP A 58 16.14 4.31 25.43
N ASN A 59 16.89 3.35 25.97
CA ASN A 59 17.78 2.52 25.16
C ASN A 59 16.93 1.59 24.27
N CYS A 60 16.62 2.06 23.07
CA CYS A 60 15.81 1.36 22.08
C CYS A 60 16.65 0.60 21.04
N ASP A 61 17.97 0.50 21.21
CA ASP A 61 18.84 -0.10 20.19
C ASP A 61 18.47 -1.55 19.88
N ALA A 62 18.19 -2.35 20.92
CA ALA A 62 17.75 -3.73 20.77
C ALA A 62 16.39 -3.84 20.04
N LEU A 63 15.45 -2.96 20.38
CA LEU A 63 14.15 -2.89 19.71
C LEU A 63 14.31 -2.50 18.24
N LEU A 64 15.12 -1.48 17.95
CA LEU A 64 15.38 -1.00 16.60
C LEU A 64 16.08 -2.05 15.74
N SER A 65 17.07 -2.75 16.30
CA SER A 65 17.71 -3.87 15.61
C SER A 65 16.68 -4.92 15.24
N ASN A 66 15.90 -5.39 16.21
CA ASN A 66 14.90 -6.43 15.98
C ASN A 66 13.82 -6.00 14.97
N LEU A 67 13.34 -4.76 15.04
CA LEU A 67 12.41 -4.20 14.06
C LEU A 67 13.02 -4.19 12.65
N LYS A 68 14.28 -3.79 12.50
CA LYS A 68 14.99 -3.79 11.21
C LYS A 68 15.19 -5.20 10.68
N ASP A 69 15.62 -6.13 11.54
CA ASP A 69 15.78 -7.55 11.19
C ASP A 69 14.43 -8.17 10.77
N THR A 70 13.34 -7.81 11.46
CA THR A 70 11.98 -8.23 11.10
C THR A 70 11.54 -7.64 9.76
N LYS A 71 11.85 -6.36 9.52
CA LYS A 71 11.57 -5.71 8.24
C LYS A 71 12.22 -6.45 7.08
N GLU A 72 13.51 -6.76 7.23
CA GLU A 72 14.29 -7.46 6.21
C GLU A 72 13.82 -8.90 6.03
N SER A 73 13.66 -9.66 7.11
CA SER A 73 13.25 -11.08 7.04
C SER A 73 11.84 -11.29 6.49
N LEU A 74 10.93 -10.34 6.67
CA LEU A 74 9.57 -10.41 6.13
C LEU A 74 9.38 -9.64 4.82
N HIS A 75 10.45 -9.06 4.27
CA HIS A 75 10.41 -8.20 3.07
C HIS A 75 9.38 -7.06 3.15
N LEU A 76 9.29 -6.40 4.32
CA LEU A 76 8.34 -5.30 4.50
C LEU A 76 8.86 -4.05 3.77
N ASN A 77 8.00 -3.43 2.95
CA ASN A 77 8.23 -2.06 2.51
C ASN A 77 8.07 -1.05 3.68
N ASP A 78 8.31 0.23 3.42
CA ASP A 78 8.35 1.21 4.51
C ASP A 78 6.98 1.42 5.16
N TYR A 79 5.88 1.32 4.40
CA TYR A 79 4.53 1.43 4.96
C TYR A 79 4.19 0.24 5.86
N LEU A 80 4.41 -0.99 5.42
CA LEU A 80 4.20 -2.17 6.26
C LEU A 80 5.13 -2.19 7.46
N TYR A 81 6.35 -1.65 7.32
CA TYR A 81 7.25 -1.44 8.44
C TYR A 81 6.69 -0.44 9.47
N ASN A 82 6.10 0.66 9.02
CA ASN A 82 5.38 1.59 9.90
C ASN A 82 4.19 0.91 10.60
N GLN A 83 3.44 0.05 9.92
CA GLN A 83 2.35 -0.72 10.55
C GLN A 83 2.89 -1.67 11.62
N LEU A 84 3.98 -2.39 11.34
CA LEU A 84 4.66 -3.23 12.34
C LEU A 84 5.09 -2.40 13.57
N ILE A 85 5.71 -1.25 13.35
CA ILE A 85 6.08 -0.34 14.44
C ILE A 85 4.84 0.06 15.24
N GLY A 86 3.74 0.41 14.56
CA GLY A 86 2.46 0.75 15.19
C GLY A 86 1.92 -0.36 16.10
N GLU A 87 1.89 -1.60 15.61
CA GLU A 87 1.47 -2.77 16.40
C GLU A 87 2.35 -2.98 17.63
N VAL A 88 3.68 -2.88 17.47
CA VAL A 88 4.63 -3.01 18.58
C VAL A 88 4.43 -1.90 19.62
N VAL A 89 4.27 -0.65 19.18
CA VAL A 89 4.03 0.49 20.07
C VAL A 89 2.69 0.36 20.80
N ASN A 90 1.65 -0.12 20.12
CA ASN A 90 0.34 -0.38 20.72
C ASN A 90 0.41 -1.41 21.85
N VAL A 91 1.21 -2.46 21.68
CA VAL A 91 1.41 -3.48 22.74
C VAL A 91 2.28 -2.94 23.87
N LEU A 92 3.41 -2.29 23.57
CA LEU A 92 4.32 -1.74 24.58
C LEU A 92 3.63 -0.70 25.47
N TYR A 93 2.80 0.14 24.86
CA TYR A 93 2.20 1.33 25.45
C TYR A 93 0.67 1.30 25.41
N SER A 94 0.06 0.13 25.61
CA SER A 94 -1.39 -0.07 25.57
C SER A 94 -2.20 0.85 26.51
N GLY A 95 -1.59 1.32 27.60
CA GLY A 95 -2.19 2.27 28.55
C GLY A 95 -1.93 3.76 28.27
N TYR A 96 -1.21 4.10 27.21
CA TYR A 96 -0.85 5.48 26.85
C TYR A 96 -1.82 6.04 25.80
N ASN A 97 -1.89 7.37 25.70
CA ASN A 97 -2.73 8.03 24.72
C ASN A 97 -2.13 7.95 23.30
N GLU A 98 -2.97 8.19 22.30
CA GLU A 98 -2.58 8.10 20.88
C GLU A 98 -1.50 9.14 20.49
N ASP A 99 -1.49 10.31 21.12
CA ASP A 99 -0.46 11.32 20.87
C ASP A 99 0.94 10.80 21.24
N PHE A 100 1.07 10.18 22.42
CA PHE A 100 2.31 9.55 22.87
C PHE A 100 2.75 8.46 21.89
N LYS A 101 1.83 7.56 21.52
CA LYS A 101 2.13 6.46 20.61
C LYS A 101 2.59 6.98 19.24
N ASN A 102 1.88 7.92 18.65
CA ASN A 102 2.23 8.52 17.36
C ASN A 102 3.58 9.23 17.40
N ALA A 103 3.87 9.95 18.50
CA ALA A 103 5.16 10.59 18.68
C ALA A 103 6.31 9.56 18.78
N TYR A 104 6.07 8.45 19.49
CA TYR A 104 7.05 7.37 19.62
C TYR A 104 7.24 6.56 18.32
N ILE A 105 6.17 6.34 17.54
CA ILE A 105 6.26 5.76 16.18
C ILE A 105 7.16 6.66 15.31
N GLY A 106 6.94 7.97 15.34
CA GLY A 106 7.78 8.93 14.61
C GLY A 106 9.24 8.89 15.03
N TYR A 107 9.51 8.77 16.34
CA TYR A 107 10.86 8.58 16.87
C TYR A 107 11.52 7.28 16.34
N LEU A 108 10.81 6.15 16.36
CA LEU A 108 11.34 4.89 15.85
C LEU A 108 11.60 4.93 14.34
N LEU A 109 10.75 5.60 13.58
CA LEU A 109 10.99 5.84 12.14
C LEU A 109 12.24 6.71 11.92
N GLU A 110 12.42 7.78 12.70
CA GLU A 110 13.63 8.59 12.60
C GLU A 110 14.89 7.78 12.91
N LYS A 111 14.89 7.00 13.99
CA LYS A 111 15.99 6.09 14.34
C LYS A 111 16.20 4.95 13.34
N SER A 112 15.19 4.67 12.53
CA SER A 112 15.27 3.77 11.39
C SER A 112 15.81 4.44 10.12
N GLY A 113 16.16 5.73 10.21
CA GLY A 113 16.83 6.50 9.17
C GLY A 113 15.89 7.28 8.24
N TYR A 114 14.58 7.31 8.52
CA TYR A 114 13.61 8.04 7.69
C TYR A 114 13.58 9.52 8.06
N LYS A 115 13.45 10.41 7.06
CA LYS A 115 13.14 11.82 7.31
C LYS A 115 11.74 11.94 7.89
N VAL A 116 11.65 12.30 9.16
CA VAL A 116 10.39 12.39 9.90
C VAL A 116 10.20 13.80 10.44
N PHE A 117 8.97 14.26 10.32
CA PHE A 117 8.52 15.51 10.90
C PHE A 117 7.28 15.25 11.74
N ILE A 118 7.22 15.82 12.94
CA ILE A 118 6.06 15.69 13.81
C ILE A 118 5.53 17.10 14.07
N ALA A 119 4.20 17.22 14.04
CA ALA A 119 3.53 18.45 14.39
C ALA A 119 2.40 18.21 15.40
N TYR A 120 2.06 19.23 16.17
CA TYR A 120 0.88 19.21 17.01
C TYR A 120 -0.23 20.10 16.42
N TYR A 121 -1.38 19.51 16.12
CA TYR A 121 -2.60 20.21 15.72
C TYR A 121 -3.80 19.53 16.36
N LYS A 122 -4.13 19.91 17.61
CA LYS A 122 -5.12 19.23 18.48
C LYS A 122 -4.78 17.77 18.85
N GLN A 123 -3.99 17.11 18.02
CA GLN A 123 -3.40 15.78 18.12
C GLN A 123 -2.01 15.80 17.49
N ILE A 124 -1.22 14.77 17.75
CA ILE A 124 0.05 14.55 17.08
C ILE A 124 -0.17 14.10 15.63
N LEU A 125 0.45 14.81 14.70
CA LEU A 125 0.50 14.49 13.29
C LEU A 125 1.92 14.05 12.92
N LEU A 126 2.02 12.85 12.34
CA LEU A 126 3.26 12.23 11.90
C LEU A 126 3.40 12.37 10.40
N PHE A 127 4.49 12.99 9.96
CA PHE A 127 4.80 13.18 8.55
C PHE A 127 6.11 12.49 8.15
N VAL A 128 6.12 11.93 6.95
CA VAL A 128 7.32 11.33 6.33
C VAL A 128 7.63 12.00 5.00
N CYS A 129 8.91 12.16 4.69
CA CYS A 129 9.33 12.65 3.39
C CYS A 129 9.20 11.56 2.34
N SER A 130 8.53 11.82 1.22
CA SER A 130 8.44 10.89 0.08
C SER A 130 8.74 11.58 -1.24
N SER A 131 9.28 10.81 -2.19
CA SER A 131 9.34 11.19 -3.61
C SER A 131 8.06 10.83 -4.37
N GLU A 132 7.28 9.88 -3.85
CA GLU A 132 5.99 9.49 -4.39
C GLU A 132 4.92 10.47 -3.91
N PHE A 133 4.02 10.88 -4.82
CA PHE A 133 2.90 11.72 -4.43
C PHE A 133 1.81 10.89 -3.74
N ILE A 134 1.32 11.39 -2.61
CA ILE A 134 0.22 10.79 -1.86
C ILE A 134 -1.01 11.68 -1.94
N TYR A 135 -2.07 11.15 -2.52
CA TYR A 135 -3.35 11.83 -2.64
C TYR A 135 -4.11 11.82 -1.32
N ASN A 136 -5.02 12.79 -1.16
CA ASN A 136 -5.94 12.85 -0.02
C ASN A 136 -5.26 12.79 1.36
N ARG A 137 -4.05 13.38 1.46
CA ARG A 137 -3.30 13.59 2.70
C ARG A 137 -2.85 15.04 2.80
N ASN A 138 -2.73 15.55 4.02
CA ASN A 138 -2.03 16.82 4.22
C ASN A 138 -0.55 16.63 3.89
N SER A 139 0.02 17.63 3.22
CA SER A 139 1.43 17.67 2.89
C SER A 139 1.98 19.09 2.96
N PHE A 140 3.29 19.21 3.14
CA PHE A 140 3.98 20.49 3.09
C PHE A 140 5.41 20.31 2.57
N ARG A 141 5.98 21.38 2.03
CA ARG A 141 7.38 21.40 1.60
C ARG A 141 8.26 21.99 2.70
N SER A 142 9.39 21.34 2.96
CA SER A 142 10.50 21.90 3.71
C SER A 142 11.76 21.81 2.85
N GLY A 143 12.21 22.96 2.33
CA GLY A 143 13.22 23.01 1.28
C GLY A 143 12.80 22.22 0.04
N LYS A 144 13.64 21.25 -0.38
CA LYS A 144 13.35 20.36 -1.52
C LYS A 144 12.50 19.13 -1.18
N ASN A 145 12.30 18.86 0.11
CA ASN A 145 11.60 17.67 0.59
C ASN A 145 10.09 17.93 0.67
N LEU A 146 9.28 16.93 0.28
CA LEU A 146 7.84 16.95 0.41
C LEU A 146 7.43 15.92 1.46
N TYR A 147 6.77 16.40 2.52
CA TYR A 147 6.35 15.59 3.65
C TYR A 147 4.85 15.33 3.58
N PHE A 148 4.43 14.09 3.87
CA PHE A 148 3.03 13.67 3.86
C PHE A 148 2.61 13.10 5.21
N CYS A 149 1.40 13.47 5.67
CA CYS A 149 0.83 12.98 6.92
C CYS A 149 0.44 11.50 6.80
N LEU A 150 0.94 10.66 7.70
CA LEU A 150 0.66 9.22 7.74
C LEU A 150 -0.57 8.87 8.57
N ASN A 151 -0.75 9.53 9.71
CA ASN A 151 -1.66 9.09 10.77
C ASN A 151 -2.99 9.86 10.82
N ALA A 152 -3.24 10.77 9.87
CA ALA A 152 -4.52 11.46 9.76
C ALA A 152 -4.99 11.56 8.31
N LYS A 153 -6.32 11.44 8.13
CA LYS A 153 -6.98 11.84 6.88
C LYS A 153 -6.78 13.35 6.63
N ARG A 154 -7.00 13.79 5.39
CA ARG A 154 -6.86 15.20 5.02
C ARG A 154 -7.74 16.11 5.91
N ILE A 155 -7.09 16.95 6.70
CA ILE A 155 -7.67 18.04 7.47
C ILE A 155 -7.77 19.26 6.56
N LYS A 156 -8.99 19.78 6.38
CA LYS A 156 -9.24 20.99 5.59
C LYS A 156 -8.64 22.21 6.31
N ASP A 157 -8.02 23.10 5.54
CA ASP A 157 -7.45 24.37 6.02
C ASP A 157 -6.47 24.20 7.20
N LEU A 158 -5.69 23.11 7.18
CA LEU A 158 -4.68 22.81 8.18
C LEU A 158 -3.61 23.92 8.22
N GLN A 159 -3.54 24.62 9.34
CA GLN A 159 -2.49 25.59 9.66
C GLN A 159 -1.83 25.17 10.97
N ILE A 160 -0.51 25.07 10.94
CA ILE A 160 0.30 24.68 12.09
C ILE A 160 1.37 25.75 12.29
N ASN A 161 1.52 26.22 13.53
CA ASN A 161 2.55 27.18 13.86
C ASN A 161 3.92 26.51 13.83
N SER A 162 4.97 27.26 13.48
CA SER A 162 6.34 26.75 13.45
C SER A 162 6.85 26.24 14.81
N GLU A 163 6.32 26.77 15.91
CA GLU A 163 6.63 26.32 17.29
C GLU A 163 6.00 24.96 17.65
N ASP A 164 4.96 24.56 16.91
CA ASP A 164 4.26 23.27 17.06
C ASP A 164 4.82 22.21 16.10
N CYS A 165 5.97 22.47 15.49
CA CYS A 165 6.57 21.67 14.42
C CYS A 165 8.00 21.27 14.76
N TYR A 166 8.33 19.99 14.58
CA TYR A 166 9.61 19.42 14.97
C TYR A 166 10.11 18.43 13.92
N GLU A 167 11.22 18.79 13.27
CA GLU A 167 11.96 17.88 12.40
C GLU A 167 12.94 17.05 13.25
N LEU A 168 12.80 15.72 13.24
CA LEU A 168 13.52 14.87 14.19
C LEU A 168 15.00 14.67 13.85
N ASN A 169 15.33 14.60 12.55
CA ASN A 169 16.68 14.27 12.06
C ASN A 169 17.27 15.28 11.07
N GLY A 170 16.62 16.44 10.87
CA GLY A 170 16.99 17.35 9.79
C GLY A 170 16.93 16.69 8.41
N GLN A 171 17.61 17.29 7.42
CA GLN A 171 17.58 16.78 6.03
C GLN A 171 18.36 15.48 5.81
N SER A 172 19.07 14.95 6.82
CA SER A 172 19.82 13.69 6.75
C SER A 172 18.93 12.50 7.08
N GLY A 173 18.50 11.79 6.04
CA GLY A 173 17.69 10.57 6.14
C GLY A 173 17.27 10.11 4.74
N LYS A 174 16.74 8.88 4.64
CA LYS A 174 16.15 8.39 3.39
C LYS A 174 14.69 8.81 3.27
N ASN A 175 14.21 8.87 2.03
CA ASN A 175 12.79 9.04 1.75
C ASN A 175 12.03 7.75 2.10
N PHE A 176 10.78 7.90 2.49
CA PHE A 176 9.84 6.82 2.75
C PHE A 176 9.20 6.38 1.44
N SER A 177 9.24 5.07 1.16
CA SER A 177 8.69 4.45 -0.04
C SER A 177 7.36 3.77 0.25
N PHE A 178 6.36 4.05 -0.56
CA PHE A 178 5.06 3.37 -0.52
C PHE A 178 4.99 2.21 -1.52
N SER A 179 5.95 2.11 -2.44
CA SER A 179 6.01 1.02 -3.41
C SER A 179 5.89 -0.38 -2.78
N ALA A 180 5.12 -1.25 -3.43
CA ALA A 180 4.84 -2.62 -3.04
C ALA A 180 5.35 -3.62 -4.08
N ASP A 181 6.54 -3.34 -4.64
CA ASP A 181 7.18 -4.16 -5.69
C ASP A 181 7.62 -5.55 -5.21
N VAL A 182 7.70 -5.76 -3.88
CA VAL A 182 8.08 -7.04 -3.28
C VAL A 182 6.97 -7.49 -2.34
N THR A 183 6.47 -8.70 -2.56
CA THR A 183 5.46 -9.31 -1.70
C THR A 183 6.05 -9.66 -0.32
N PRO A 184 5.44 -9.20 0.79
CA PRO A 184 5.89 -9.55 2.13
C PRO A 184 5.59 -11.02 2.46
N ILE A 185 6.37 -11.60 3.36
CA ILE A 185 6.20 -13.00 3.76
C ILE A 185 5.10 -13.13 4.84
N THR A 186 4.11 -13.97 4.56
CA THR A 186 3.06 -14.39 5.49
C THR A 186 3.29 -15.84 5.91
N ALA A 187 3.43 -16.13 7.22
CA ALA A 187 3.72 -17.48 7.69
C ALA A 187 2.55 -18.46 7.49
N GLU A 188 1.34 -18.05 7.87
CA GLU A 188 0.12 -18.87 7.82
C GLU A 188 -1.02 -18.03 7.23
N PRO A 189 -0.95 -17.68 5.92
CA PRO A 189 -1.95 -16.80 5.32
C PRO A 189 -3.33 -17.46 5.29
N GLU A 190 -4.36 -16.63 5.49
CA GLU A 190 -5.74 -17.01 5.18
C GLU A 190 -5.90 -17.06 3.65
N ILE A 191 -6.18 -18.26 3.12
CA ILE A 191 -6.33 -18.48 1.68
C ILE A 191 -7.80 -18.61 1.29
N LEU A 192 -8.23 -17.76 0.37
CA LEU A 192 -9.56 -17.80 -0.23
C LEU A 192 -9.50 -18.48 -1.60
N ASN A 193 -10.51 -19.28 -1.92
CA ASN A 193 -10.58 -20.03 -3.18
C ASN A 193 -11.74 -19.50 -4.02
N TYR A 194 -11.46 -19.14 -5.27
CA TYR A 194 -12.44 -18.60 -6.20
C TYR A 194 -12.52 -19.46 -7.46
N LYS A 195 -13.68 -19.37 -8.13
CA LYS A 195 -13.92 -20.02 -9.42
C LYS A 195 -14.54 -19.03 -10.38
N VAL A 196 -14.10 -19.06 -11.63
CA VAL A 196 -14.72 -18.31 -12.71
C VAL A 196 -14.83 -19.16 -13.96
N ARG A 197 -15.98 -19.09 -14.64
CA ARG A 197 -16.15 -19.69 -15.96
C ARG A 197 -15.73 -18.70 -17.03
N LEU A 198 -14.73 -19.06 -17.81
CA LEU A 198 -14.17 -18.22 -18.88
C LEU A 198 -14.40 -18.88 -20.23
N PHE A 199 -14.91 -18.11 -21.19
CA PHE A 199 -15.02 -18.54 -22.58
C PHE A 199 -13.78 -18.11 -23.36
N ASP A 200 -13.12 -19.02 -24.05
CA ASP A 200 -11.89 -18.73 -24.79
C ASP A 200 -12.10 -18.38 -26.28
N GLY A 201 -13.35 -18.24 -26.69
CA GLY A 201 -13.77 -18.12 -28.09
C GLY A 201 -14.28 -19.42 -28.71
N SER A 202 -14.00 -20.58 -28.09
CA SER A 202 -14.43 -21.90 -28.57
C SER A 202 -15.21 -22.68 -27.51
N ILE A 203 -14.66 -22.81 -26.29
CA ILE A 203 -15.27 -23.57 -25.19
C ILE A 203 -15.18 -22.81 -23.87
N TYR A 204 -15.98 -23.23 -22.90
CA TYR A 204 -15.90 -22.73 -21.52
C TYR A 204 -14.89 -23.53 -20.71
N HIS A 205 -14.05 -22.80 -19.97
CA HIS A 205 -13.07 -23.30 -19.01
C HIS A 205 -13.47 -22.89 -17.60
N GLU A 206 -13.34 -23.78 -16.62
CA GLU A 206 -13.48 -23.42 -15.20
C GLU A 206 -12.09 -23.11 -14.64
N LEU A 207 -11.81 -21.84 -14.43
CA LEU A 207 -10.58 -21.38 -13.78
C LEU A 207 -10.80 -21.36 -12.27
N GLN A 208 -9.82 -21.84 -11.52
CA GLN A 208 -9.80 -21.75 -10.07
C GLN A 208 -8.55 -21.00 -9.65
N TYR A 209 -8.68 -20.07 -8.71
CA TYR A 209 -7.56 -19.30 -8.20
C TYR A 209 -7.69 -19.02 -6.71
N ASN A 210 -6.53 -18.83 -6.08
CA ASN A 210 -6.37 -18.66 -4.65
C ASN A 210 -5.90 -17.24 -4.37
N LEU A 211 -6.49 -16.58 -3.38
CA LEU A 211 -6.06 -15.25 -2.94
C LEU A 211 -5.56 -15.30 -1.50
N ASN A 212 -4.53 -14.50 -1.20
CA ASN A 212 -3.97 -14.34 0.14
C ASN A 212 -4.68 -13.21 0.87
N LYS A 213 -5.72 -13.55 1.64
CA LYS A 213 -6.56 -12.59 2.35
C LYS A 213 -5.80 -11.83 3.44
N THR A 214 -4.84 -12.48 4.09
CA THR A 214 -3.94 -11.83 5.05
C THR A 214 -3.17 -10.67 4.41
N LEU A 215 -2.68 -10.86 3.19
CA LEU A 215 -1.97 -9.81 2.47
C LEU A 215 -2.90 -8.69 1.99
N ILE A 216 -4.07 -9.05 1.47
CA ILE A 216 -5.11 -8.08 1.08
C ILE A 216 -5.48 -7.18 2.27
N ASP A 217 -5.68 -7.76 3.46
CA ASP A 217 -5.98 -7.00 4.67
C ASP A 217 -4.81 -6.10 5.11
N ALA A 218 -3.58 -6.52 4.90
CA ALA A 218 -2.40 -5.72 5.20
C ALA A 218 -2.28 -4.47 4.33
N TYR A 219 -2.75 -4.56 3.08
CA TYR A 219 -2.86 -3.43 2.17
C TYR A 219 -4.13 -2.61 2.38
N ASN A 220 -5.07 -3.08 3.21
CA ASN A 220 -6.23 -2.28 3.55
C ASN A 220 -5.80 -1.03 4.36
N GLY A 221 -6.17 0.16 3.89
CA GLY A 221 -5.77 1.43 4.50
C GLY A 221 -4.44 2.00 3.99
N TYR A 222 -3.77 1.32 3.05
CA TYR A 222 -2.68 1.92 2.29
C TYR A 222 -3.12 3.27 1.70
N PRO A 223 -2.28 4.32 1.75
CA PRO A 223 -2.66 5.59 1.17
C PRO A 223 -2.77 5.50 -0.35
N LEU A 224 -3.58 6.38 -0.93
CA LEU A 224 -3.70 6.53 -2.37
C LEU A 224 -2.41 7.14 -2.90
N VAL A 225 -1.62 6.33 -3.61
CA VAL A 225 -0.35 6.70 -4.27
C VAL A 225 -0.51 6.55 -5.76
N GLU A 226 0.40 7.10 -6.56
CA GLU A 226 0.33 7.08 -8.03
C GLU A 226 -0.04 5.70 -8.61
N LEU A 227 -0.99 5.67 -9.55
CA LEU A 227 -1.53 4.45 -10.15
C LEU A 227 -0.44 3.57 -10.78
N GLY A 228 0.61 4.19 -11.34
CA GLY A 228 1.78 3.48 -11.85
C GLY A 228 2.49 2.62 -10.80
N ALA A 229 2.54 3.07 -9.54
CA ALA A 229 3.09 2.28 -8.44
C ALA A 229 2.14 1.12 -8.06
N VAL A 230 0.83 1.40 -7.98
CA VAL A 230 -0.18 0.38 -7.65
C VAL A 230 -0.20 -0.75 -8.70
N SER A 231 -0.16 -0.39 -9.99
CA SER A 231 -0.23 -1.32 -11.12
C SER A 231 0.97 -2.27 -11.26
N ASN A 232 2.10 -1.97 -10.61
CA ASN A 232 3.28 -2.82 -10.61
C ASN A 232 3.37 -3.76 -9.40
N THR A 233 2.39 -3.72 -8.49
CA THR A 233 2.39 -4.59 -7.30
C THR A 233 2.30 -6.05 -7.70
N GLU A 234 3.20 -6.88 -7.17
CA GLU A 234 3.21 -8.33 -7.39
C GLU A 234 2.04 -9.02 -6.69
N LEU A 235 1.50 -10.05 -7.34
CA LEU A 235 0.54 -10.98 -6.71
C LEU A 235 1.23 -11.81 -5.62
N SER A 236 0.45 -12.25 -4.62
CA SER A 236 0.88 -13.30 -3.69
C SER A 236 1.32 -14.56 -4.44
N LYS A 237 2.14 -15.39 -3.80
CA LYS A 237 2.57 -16.67 -4.34
C LYS A 237 1.37 -17.56 -4.68
N GLU A 238 0.33 -17.53 -3.84
CA GLU A 238 -0.88 -18.29 -4.01
C GLU A 238 -1.67 -17.84 -5.25
N ALA A 239 -1.88 -16.54 -5.41
CA ALA A 239 -2.54 -15.98 -6.59
C ALA A 239 -1.72 -16.18 -7.86
N TYR A 240 -0.40 -15.96 -7.80
CA TYR A 240 0.47 -16.16 -8.95
C TYR A 240 0.45 -17.63 -9.41
N SER A 241 0.70 -18.57 -8.51
CA SER A 241 0.82 -19.99 -8.86
C SER A 241 -0.50 -20.61 -9.34
N SER A 242 -1.63 -20.16 -8.82
CA SER A 242 -2.96 -20.68 -9.18
C SER A 242 -3.59 -19.98 -10.39
N LEU A 243 -3.50 -18.64 -10.48
CA LEU A 243 -4.14 -17.89 -11.57
C LEU A 243 -3.24 -17.73 -12.79
N ILE A 244 -2.02 -17.21 -12.60
CA ILE A 244 -1.14 -16.86 -13.73
C ILE A 244 -0.73 -18.10 -14.49
N SER A 245 -0.43 -19.20 -13.79
CA SER A 245 -0.14 -20.50 -14.43
C SER A 245 -1.30 -20.99 -15.29
N GLU A 246 -2.54 -20.84 -14.82
CA GLU A 246 -3.73 -21.28 -15.56
C GLU A 246 -3.97 -20.42 -16.81
N LEU A 247 -3.88 -19.10 -16.66
CA LEU A 247 -4.05 -18.17 -17.77
C LEU A 247 -2.96 -18.38 -18.83
N LYS A 248 -1.70 -18.62 -18.43
CA LYS A 248 -0.60 -18.98 -19.36
C LYS A 248 -0.90 -20.24 -20.15
N ARG A 249 -1.40 -21.30 -19.48
CA ARG A 249 -1.81 -22.53 -20.17
C ARG A 249 -2.97 -22.30 -21.14
N LEU A 250 -3.92 -21.45 -20.76
CA LEU A 250 -5.09 -21.17 -21.58
C LEU A 250 -4.75 -20.40 -22.87
N VAL A 251 -3.75 -19.52 -22.83
CA VAL A 251 -3.34 -18.73 -24.00
C VAL A 251 -2.21 -19.36 -24.81
N ASP A 252 -1.63 -20.46 -24.34
CA ASP A 252 -0.54 -21.15 -25.02
C ASP A 252 -0.96 -21.59 -26.44
N GLY A 253 -0.10 -21.32 -27.42
CA GLY A 253 -0.35 -21.59 -28.84
C GLY A 253 -1.41 -20.72 -29.53
N LYS A 254 -2.03 -19.74 -28.83
CA LYS A 254 -2.99 -18.79 -29.43
C LYS A 254 -2.28 -17.53 -29.93
N ASP A 255 -2.84 -16.88 -30.95
CA ASP A 255 -2.34 -15.60 -31.46
C ASP A 255 -2.58 -14.45 -30.46
N GLN A 256 -1.80 -13.37 -30.56
CA GLN A 256 -1.84 -12.24 -29.62
C GLN A 256 -3.25 -11.65 -29.46
N LYS A 257 -4.00 -11.48 -30.56
CA LYS A 257 -5.35 -10.91 -30.52
C LYS A 257 -6.28 -11.81 -29.71
N THR A 258 -6.24 -13.12 -29.95
CA THR A 258 -7.05 -14.08 -29.20
C THR A 258 -6.65 -14.10 -27.73
N SER A 259 -5.35 -14.14 -27.43
CA SER A 259 -4.82 -14.17 -26.05
C SER A 259 -5.21 -12.92 -25.25
N VAL A 260 -5.10 -11.73 -25.84
CA VAL A 260 -5.52 -10.48 -25.18
C VAL A 260 -7.04 -10.46 -24.94
N LYS A 261 -7.84 -10.95 -25.88
CA LYS A 261 -9.30 -11.07 -25.69
C LYS A 261 -9.67 -12.01 -24.54
N ILE A 262 -8.98 -13.14 -24.41
CA ILE A 262 -9.20 -14.08 -23.29
C ILE A 262 -8.96 -13.39 -21.94
N LEU A 263 -7.86 -12.65 -21.81
CA LEU A 263 -7.56 -11.90 -20.58
C LEU A 263 -8.57 -10.78 -20.34
N LEU A 264 -9.01 -10.08 -21.39
CA LEU A 264 -10.00 -9.02 -21.27
C LEU A 264 -11.36 -9.57 -20.81
N SER A 265 -11.78 -10.70 -21.39
CA SER A 265 -12.99 -11.42 -20.98
C SER A 265 -12.90 -11.96 -19.55
N PHE A 266 -11.72 -12.38 -19.10
CA PHE A 266 -11.52 -12.76 -17.70
C PHE A 266 -11.78 -11.56 -16.78
N VAL A 267 -11.16 -10.41 -17.05
CA VAL A 267 -11.28 -9.21 -16.22
C VAL A 267 -12.72 -8.70 -16.17
N ARG A 268 -13.42 -8.62 -17.32
CA ARG A 268 -14.82 -8.18 -17.40
C ARG A 268 -15.82 -9.06 -16.62
N LYS A 269 -15.45 -10.31 -16.30
CA LYS A 269 -16.29 -11.23 -15.51
C LYS A 269 -16.12 -11.09 -14.00
N LEU A 270 -15.21 -10.24 -13.53
CA LEU A 270 -14.88 -10.13 -12.11
C LEU A 270 -15.68 -9.03 -11.41
N GLY A 271 -16.64 -9.43 -10.58
CA GLY A 271 -17.41 -8.51 -9.74
C GLY A 271 -18.31 -7.57 -10.54
N THR A 272 -18.67 -6.45 -9.93
CA THR A 272 -19.66 -5.51 -10.43
C THR A 272 -19.11 -4.08 -10.48
N TYR A 273 -19.26 -3.41 -11.62
CA TYR A 273 -18.83 -2.02 -11.80
C TYR A 273 -19.59 -1.07 -10.85
N LYS A 274 -18.87 -0.36 -9.97
CA LYS A 274 -19.38 0.75 -9.14
C LYS A 274 -18.26 1.70 -8.77
N PHE A 275 -18.57 3.00 -8.73
CA PHE A 275 -17.61 4.01 -8.30
C PHE A 275 -17.18 3.83 -6.86
N ASP A 276 -15.89 3.97 -6.63
CA ASP A 276 -15.28 3.84 -5.32
C ASP A 276 -15.82 4.85 -4.29
N THR A 277 -16.14 6.06 -4.74
CA THR A 277 -16.74 7.09 -3.89
C THR A 277 -18.14 6.70 -3.38
N GLU A 278 -18.88 5.87 -4.12
CA GLU A 278 -20.20 5.36 -3.70
C GLU A 278 -20.08 4.22 -2.68
N VAL A 279 -19.08 3.35 -2.84
CA VAL A 279 -18.92 2.13 -2.04
C VAL A 279 -18.06 2.36 -0.80
N TYR A 280 -16.94 3.08 -0.95
CA TYR A 280 -15.91 3.27 0.08
C TYR A 280 -15.84 4.72 0.60
N GLY A 281 -16.58 5.65 -0.01
CA GLY A 281 -16.64 7.06 0.39
C GLY A 281 -15.42 7.90 -0.04
N THR A 282 -14.48 7.30 -0.77
CA THR A 282 -13.30 7.94 -1.35
C THR A 282 -12.77 7.06 -2.47
N GLU A 283 -12.10 7.68 -3.43
CA GLU A 283 -11.24 6.99 -4.39
C GLU A 283 -10.25 6.05 -3.69
N ARG A 284 -10.14 4.82 -4.19
CA ARG A 284 -9.05 3.88 -3.97
C ARG A 284 -8.61 3.37 -5.33
N TRP A 285 -7.39 2.86 -5.40
CA TRP A 285 -6.91 2.10 -6.55
C TRP A 285 -6.49 0.74 -6.04
N PHE A 286 -7.13 -0.31 -6.53
CA PHE A 286 -6.85 -1.67 -6.14
C PHE A 286 -5.59 -2.20 -6.82
N ARG A 287 -4.75 -2.82 -6.02
CA ARG A 287 -3.70 -3.70 -6.53
C ARG A 287 -4.33 -4.86 -7.30
N PRO A 288 -3.57 -5.55 -8.18
CA PRO A 288 -4.11 -6.67 -8.94
C PRO A 288 -4.82 -7.73 -8.09
N GLU A 289 -4.31 -8.06 -6.90
CA GLU A 289 -4.96 -9.04 -6.01
C GLU A 289 -6.20 -8.48 -5.29
N GLU A 290 -6.21 -7.19 -4.96
CA GLU A 290 -7.40 -6.50 -4.41
C GLU A 290 -8.52 -6.46 -5.47
N ALA A 291 -8.20 -6.22 -6.75
CA ALA A 291 -9.15 -6.22 -7.86
C ALA A 291 -9.74 -7.62 -8.16
N LEU A 292 -9.01 -8.70 -7.83
CA LEU A 292 -9.54 -10.06 -7.85
C LEU A 292 -10.48 -10.33 -6.66
N TYR A 293 -10.21 -9.72 -5.50
CA TYR A 293 -10.91 -9.99 -4.26
C TYR A 293 -12.22 -9.20 -4.08
N TYR A 294 -12.19 -7.89 -4.28
CA TYR A 294 -13.34 -7.03 -3.99
C TYR A 294 -14.47 -7.23 -5.01
N GLU A 295 -15.72 -7.21 -4.54
CA GLU A 295 -16.88 -7.37 -5.42
C GLU A 295 -17.12 -6.13 -6.28
N TYR A 296 -17.03 -4.95 -5.68
CA TYR A 296 -17.25 -3.68 -6.35
C TYR A 296 -15.92 -3.03 -6.70
N LYS A 297 -15.82 -2.49 -7.92
CA LYS A 297 -14.61 -1.89 -8.47
C LYS A 297 -14.97 -1.06 -9.71
N ASP A 298 -14.12 -0.12 -10.11
CA ASP A 298 -14.38 0.73 -11.28
C ASP A 298 -13.24 0.70 -12.31
N CYS A 299 -13.19 1.72 -13.18
CA CYS A 299 -12.39 1.67 -14.41
C CYS A 299 -10.89 1.54 -14.19
N ASP A 300 -10.35 2.12 -13.12
CA ASP A 300 -8.93 2.01 -12.83
C ASP A 300 -8.58 0.64 -12.28
N ASP A 301 -9.38 0.05 -11.40
CA ASP A 301 -9.18 -1.30 -10.84
C ASP A 301 -9.16 -2.37 -11.94
N TYR A 302 -10.15 -2.34 -12.84
CA TYR A 302 -10.20 -3.26 -13.97
C TYR A 302 -9.00 -3.04 -14.91
N SER A 303 -8.60 -1.78 -15.13
CA SER A 303 -7.44 -1.44 -15.97
C SER A 303 -6.11 -1.88 -15.35
N ILE A 304 -5.95 -1.74 -14.04
CA ILE A 304 -4.76 -2.18 -13.30
C ILE A 304 -4.62 -3.71 -13.42
N LEU A 305 -5.69 -4.45 -13.17
CA LEU A 305 -5.65 -5.92 -13.28
C LEU A 305 -5.37 -6.35 -14.72
N PHE A 306 -6.05 -5.77 -15.71
CA PHE A 306 -5.83 -6.13 -17.11
C PHE A 306 -4.41 -5.79 -17.59
N TYR A 307 -3.88 -4.61 -17.24
CA TYR A 307 -2.50 -4.23 -17.49
C TYR A 307 -1.52 -5.25 -16.90
N TYR A 308 -1.73 -5.64 -15.63
CA TYR A 308 -0.90 -6.63 -14.95
C TYR A 308 -0.92 -7.98 -15.67
N LEU A 309 -2.10 -8.45 -16.10
CA LEU A 309 -2.24 -9.73 -16.79
C LEU A 309 -1.58 -9.72 -18.17
N VAL A 310 -1.74 -8.66 -18.96
CA VAL A 310 -1.06 -8.56 -20.27
C VAL A 310 0.46 -8.58 -20.09
N LYS A 311 0.99 -7.78 -19.15
CA LYS A 311 2.41 -7.77 -18.79
C LYS A 311 2.92 -9.15 -18.34
N THR A 312 2.17 -9.85 -17.48
CA THR A 312 2.68 -11.04 -16.77
C THR A 312 2.43 -12.35 -17.53
N VAL A 313 1.31 -12.43 -18.25
CA VAL A 313 0.87 -13.64 -18.98
C VAL A 313 1.40 -13.63 -20.41
N LEU A 314 1.32 -12.48 -21.10
CA LEU A 314 1.64 -12.38 -22.52
C LEU A 314 2.99 -11.73 -22.82
N ASP A 315 3.56 -11.02 -21.84
CA ASP A 315 4.81 -10.27 -22.00
C ASP A 315 4.77 -9.34 -23.22
N LEU A 316 3.65 -8.60 -23.37
CA LEU A 316 3.46 -7.63 -24.46
C LEU A 316 3.62 -6.19 -23.96
N PRO A 317 4.09 -5.25 -24.81
CA PRO A 317 4.09 -3.83 -24.47
C PRO A 317 2.66 -3.34 -24.19
N VAL A 318 2.49 -2.69 -23.03
CA VAL A 318 1.17 -2.29 -22.54
C VAL A 318 1.24 -0.97 -21.77
N ILE A 319 0.21 -0.15 -21.90
CA ILE A 319 0.10 1.18 -21.26
C ILE A 319 -1.25 1.37 -20.59
N ILE A 320 -1.30 2.14 -19.51
CA ILE A 320 -2.54 2.64 -18.90
C ILE A 320 -2.76 4.09 -19.35
N ILE A 321 -3.91 4.37 -19.94
CA ILE A 321 -4.28 5.65 -20.56
C ILE A 321 -5.40 6.30 -19.75
N GLN A 322 -5.14 7.48 -19.18
CA GLN A 322 -6.14 8.31 -18.53
C GLN A 322 -6.68 9.38 -19.48
N TYR A 323 -7.99 9.56 -19.48
CA TYR A 323 -8.71 10.55 -20.28
C TYR A 323 -9.08 11.75 -19.39
N PRO A 324 -8.40 12.92 -19.53
CA PRO A 324 -8.67 14.06 -18.69
C PRO A 324 -10.13 14.55 -18.82
N GLY A 325 -10.76 14.87 -17.70
CA GLY A 325 -12.14 15.38 -17.65
C GLY A 325 -13.23 14.30 -17.78
N HIS A 326 -12.86 13.04 -18.00
CA HIS A 326 -13.79 11.92 -18.09
C HIS A 326 -13.66 10.92 -16.93
N GLU A 327 -12.71 11.12 -16.00
CA GLU A 327 -12.43 10.21 -14.88
C GLU A 327 -12.39 8.72 -15.30
N HIS A 328 -11.93 8.47 -16.53
CA HIS A 328 -11.96 7.15 -17.15
C HIS A 328 -10.56 6.71 -17.57
N VAL A 329 -10.32 5.41 -17.48
CA VAL A 329 -9.04 4.78 -17.74
C VAL A 329 -9.23 3.58 -18.66
N ASN A 330 -8.38 3.47 -19.68
CA ASN A 330 -8.28 2.31 -20.56
C ASN A 330 -6.86 1.75 -20.58
N VAL A 331 -6.71 0.58 -21.19
CA VAL A 331 -5.42 -0.06 -21.41
C VAL A 331 -5.13 -0.14 -22.90
N GLY A 332 -3.94 0.29 -23.32
CA GLY A 332 -3.44 0.12 -24.68
C GLY A 332 -2.47 -1.05 -24.76
N VAL A 333 -2.68 -1.99 -25.68
CA VAL A 333 -1.77 -3.14 -25.92
C VAL A 333 -1.15 -3.02 -27.31
N GLU A 334 0.17 -3.12 -27.41
CA GLU A 334 0.86 -3.18 -28.70
C GLU A 334 0.72 -4.58 -29.28
N LEU A 335 -0.06 -4.70 -30.36
CA LEU A 335 -0.25 -5.95 -31.11
C LEU A 335 0.57 -5.89 -32.40
N GLU A 336 0.99 -7.05 -32.90
CA GLU A 336 1.62 -7.16 -34.23
C GLU A 336 0.74 -6.54 -35.34
N GLN A 337 -0.58 -6.68 -35.21
CA GLN A 337 -1.56 -6.07 -36.11
C GLN A 337 -2.55 -5.24 -35.29
N PRO A 338 -2.37 -3.90 -35.25
CA PRO A 338 -3.31 -3.01 -34.58
C PRO A 338 -4.73 -3.18 -35.12
N ILE A 339 -5.69 -3.28 -34.21
CA ILE A 339 -7.11 -3.49 -34.50
C ILE A 339 -7.98 -2.59 -33.64
N GLY A 340 -9.15 -2.22 -34.15
CA GLY A 340 -10.13 -1.41 -33.41
C GLY A 340 -9.64 0.02 -33.21
N MET A 341 -9.93 0.58 -32.04
CA MET A 341 -9.46 1.91 -31.67
C MET A 341 -7.97 1.88 -31.33
N ILE A 342 -7.23 2.88 -31.84
CA ILE A 342 -5.78 2.95 -31.67
C ILE A 342 -5.33 4.23 -30.97
N TYR A 343 -4.20 4.14 -30.29
CA TYR A 343 -3.50 5.27 -29.69
C TYR A 343 -2.00 5.20 -29.98
N THR A 344 -1.42 6.30 -30.47
CA THR A 344 0.03 6.39 -30.71
C THR A 344 0.74 7.04 -29.53
N HIS A 345 1.75 6.37 -28.99
CA HIS A 345 2.60 6.85 -27.91
C HIS A 345 4.05 6.45 -28.17
N LYS A 346 4.98 7.41 -28.18
CA LYS A 346 6.40 7.18 -28.48
C LYS A 346 6.62 6.32 -29.73
N GLU A 347 5.97 6.69 -30.83
CA GLU A 347 6.06 6.01 -32.15
C GLU A 347 5.47 4.59 -32.20
N LYS A 348 4.99 4.05 -31.08
CA LYS A 348 4.29 2.76 -31.00
C LYS A 348 2.78 2.94 -31.14
N ILE A 349 2.11 1.96 -31.74
CA ILE A 349 0.67 1.95 -31.95
C ILE A 349 0.04 0.90 -31.04
N TYR A 350 -0.82 1.36 -30.13
CA TYR A 350 -1.51 0.52 -29.17
C TYR A 350 -2.98 0.35 -29.56
N THR A 351 -3.50 -0.88 -29.54
CA THR A 351 -4.93 -1.15 -29.57
C THR A 351 -5.53 -0.85 -28.20
N ILE A 352 -6.53 0.02 -28.16
CA ILE A 352 -7.26 0.40 -26.96
C ILE A 352 -8.21 -0.74 -26.59
N CYS A 353 -8.04 -1.25 -25.38
CA CYS A 353 -8.89 -2.22 -24.72
C CYS A 353 -9.69 -1.52 -23.61
N GLU A 354 -10.97 -1.85 -23.48
CA GLU A 354 -11.92 -1.33 -22.50
C GLU A 354 -12.25 -2.43 -21.48
N PRO A 355 -11.59 -2.46 -20.32
CA PRO A 355 -11.80 -3.49 -19.31
C PRO A 355 -13.16 -3.45 -18.62
N THR A 356 -13.91 -2.34 -18.73
CA THR A 356 -15.18 -2.16 -18.02
C THR A 356 -16.42 -2.42 -18.86
N ASP A 357 -16.26 -2.71 -20.15
CA ASP A 357 -17.41 -2.91 -21.03
C ASP A 357 -18.20 -4.14 -20.58
N SER A 358 -19.48 -3.95 -20.25
CA SER A 358 -20.37 -4.98 -19.70
C SER A 358 -20.86 -5.98 -20.75
N LEU A 359 -20.57 -5.71 -22.02
CA LEU A 359 -20.93 -6.58 -23.12
C LEU A 359 -19.97 -7.77 -23.14
N ASP A 360 -20.53 -9.00 -23.12
CA ASP A 360 -19.85 -10.23 -23.58
C ASP A 360 -19.43 -10.14 -25.08
N ASN A 361 -19.45 -8.94 -25.68
CA ASN A 361 -18.91 -8.73 -27.00
C ASN A 361 -17.39 -8.98 -26.95
N GLN A 362 -16.89 -9.65 -27.99
CA GLN A 362 -15.47 -9.91 -28.12
C GLN A 362 -14.72 -8.66 -28.65
N GLU A 363 -15.28 -7.46 -28.47
CA GLU A 363 -14.67 -6.22 -28.97
C GLU A 363 -13.73 -5.62 -27.93
N PHE A 364 -12.63 -5.03 -28.42
CA PHE A 364 -11.63 -4.44 -27.55
C PHE A 364 -12.15 -3.17 -26.87
N CYS A 365 -12.77 -2.25 -27.62
CA CYS A 365 -13.35 -1.02 -27.10
C CYS A 365 -14.45 -0.54 -28.07
N THR A 366 -15.63 -0.22 -27.54
CA THR A 366 -16.79 0.22 -28.33
C THR A 366 -17.03 1.74 -28.23
N ASP A 367 -16.47 2.42 -27.23
CA ASP A 367 -16.67 3.85 -27.01
C ASP A 367 -15.80 4.73 -27.93
N THR A 368 -16.33 4.98 -29.13
CA THR A 368 -15.69 5.84 -30.12
C THR A 368 -15.54 7.32 -29.68
N SER A 369 -16.21 7.76 -28.61
CA SER A 369 -16.07 9.13 -28.12
C SER A 369 -14.67 9.43 -27.60
N LEU A 370 -13.99 8.41 -27.06
CA LEU A 370 -12.64 8.47 -26.49
C LEU A 370 -11.56 8.90 -27.51
N VAL A 371 -11.79 8.70 -28.81
CA VAL A 371 -10.88 9.13 -29.87
C VAL A 371 -10.66 10.65 -29.82
N LYS A 372 -11.72 11.42 -29.55
CA LYS A 372 -11.71 12.89 -29.62
C LYS A 372 -11.07 13.57 -28.41
N VAL A 373 -10.89 12.83 -27.30
CA VAL A 373 -10.29 13.37 -26.07
C VAL A 373 -8.84 13.75 -26.31
N LYS A 374 -8.49 15.02 -26.06
CA LYS A 374 -7.12 15.53 -26.17
C LYS A 374 -6.38 15.39 -24.83
N ASN A 375 -5.06 15.47 -24.86
CA ASN A 375 -4.19 15.51 -23.67
C ASN A 375 -4.26 14.26 -22.78
N LYS A 376 -4.49 13.08 -23.39
CA LYS A 376 -4.45 11.78 -22.71
C LYS A 376 -3.11 11.63 -21.96
N LYS A 377 -3.16 11.09 -20.74
CA LYS A 377 -1.98 10.87 -19.90
C LYS A 377 -1.66 9.39 -19.80
N ILE A 378 -0.39 9.04 -19.83
CA ILE A 378 0.07 7.68 -19.55
C ILE A 378 0.35 7.57 -18.06
N LEU A 379 -0.36 6.66 -17.40
CA LEU A 379 -0.22 6.41 -15.95
C LEU A 379 0.76 5.26 -15.64
N ALA A 380 0.88 4.31 -16.55
CA ALA A 380 1.80 3.18 -16.46
C ALA A 380 2.23 2.74 -17.87
N GLU A 381 3.44 2.23 -18.01
CA GLU A 381 4.00 1.73 -19.27
C GLU A 381 4.94 0.56 -18.99
N TYR A 382 4.71 -0.56 -19.69
CA TYR A 382 5.58 -1.72 -19.69
C TYR A 382 6.06 -2.00 -21.11
N ASN A 383 7.35 -2.29 -21.22
CA ASN A 383 7.96 -2.83 -22.43
C ASN A 383 8.80 -4.05 -22.00
N PRO A 384 8.65 -5.22 -22.64
CA PRO A 384 9.48 -6.39 -22.37
C PRO A 384 10.96 -6.08 -22.48
N LYS A 385 11.78 -6.71 -21.65
CA LYS A 385 13.24 -6.64 -21.79
C LYS A 385 13.63 -7.55 -22.95
N ASN A 386 14.13 -6.96 -24.03
CA ASN A 386 14.68 -7.68 -25.19
C ASN A 386 15.73 -8.72 -24.80
#